data_AF-A0A399T3F2-F1
#
_entry.id   AF-A0A399T3F2-F1
#
_cell.length_a   1.000
_cell.length_b   1.000
_cell.length_c   1.000
_cell.angle_alpha   90.00
_cell.angle_beta   90.00
_cell.angle_gamma   90.00
#
_symmetry.space_group_name_H-M   'P 1'
#
loop_
_entity.id
_entity.type
_entity.pdbx_description
1 polymer ?
#
loop_
_entity_poly.entity_id
_entity_poly.type
_entity_poly.pdbx_seq_one_letter_code
_entity_poly.pdbx_strand_id
1 'polypeptide(L)'
;MKDKARLIYKTSNTCFPEYLPVYFYGLPNQKMLVLYTRERQNDLVRKSLEWVVAAHLEFRYDYQSNVILDHENQSYDFEEFKEYIDQMQQRTKPLQTYGTFRDWAEAEQFYNSNASQMLHNPGFTAKTMSPLTHGIWTKGQHGQQVKV
;
A
#
# COMPACT_ATOMS: atom_id res chain seq x y z
N MET A 1 -22.92 -5.73 9.65
CA MET A 1 -22.15 -5.26 8.48
C MET A 1 -20.85 -6.08 8.45
N LYS A 2 -20.22 -6.22 7.29
CA LYS A 2 -18.97 -6.99 7.19
C LYS A 2 -17.83 -6.03 7.56
N ASP A 3 -17.46 -6.02 8.83
CA ASP A 3 -16.59 -4.97 9.41
C ASP A 3 -15.10 -5.37 9.41
N LYS A 4 -14.75 -6.42 8.68
CA LYS A 4 -13.41 -7.03 8.72
C LYS A 4 -12.73 -6.92 7.36
N ALA A 5 -11.42 -6.66 7.40
CA ALA A 5 -10.54 -6.77 6.25
C ALA A 5 -10.68 -8.16 5.62
N ARG A 6 -10.68 -8.23 4.29
CA ARG A 6 -10.78 -9.47 3.52
C ARG A 6 -9.51 -9.69 2.74
N LEU A 7 -8.90 -10.86 2.86
CA LEU A 7 -7.79 -11.24 1.98
C LEU A 7 -8.33 -11.40 0.56
N ILE A 8 -7.74 -10.65 -0.37
CA ILE A 8 -8.08 -10.61 -1.79
C ILE A 8 -7.14 -11.51 -2.56
N TYR A 9 -5.84 -11.34 -2.32
CA TYR A 9 -4.80 -12.09 -3.01
C TYR A 9 -3.57 -12.25 -2.12
N LYS A 10 -2.93 -13.41 -2.22
CA LYS A 10 -1.64 -13.73 -1.62
C LYS A 10 -0.74 -14.22 -2.75
N THR A 11 0.43 -13.62 -2.92
CA THR A 11 1.33 -13.93 -4.03
C THR A 11 2.79 -13.84 -3.59
N SER A 12 3.63 -14.64 -4.23
CA SER A 12 5.09 -14.55 -4.13
C SER A 12 5.72 -13.98 -5.40
N ASN A 13 4.90 -13.65 -6.41
CA ASN A 13 5.29 -13.27 -7.76
C ASN A 13 5.05 -11.79 -8.08
N THR A 14 5.16 -10.92 -7.08
CA THR A 14 4.97 -9.49 -7.28
C THR A 14 6.26 -8.77 -7.57
N CYS A 15 6.19 -7.63 -8.28
CA CYS A 15 7.30 -6.70 -8.48
C CYS A 15 7.81 -6.00 -7.20
N PHE A 16 7.52 -6.52 -6.00
CA PHE A 16 8.09 -6.04 -4.76
C PHE A 16 9.40 -6.78 -4.43
N PRO A 17 10.40 -6.10 -3.84
CA PRO A 17 11.65 -6.73 -3.43
C PRO A 17 11.46 -7.48 -2.11
N GLU A 18 10.94 -8.71 -2.17
CA GLU A 18 10.48 -9.45 -0.98
C GLU A 18 11.06 -10.86 -0.83
N TYR A 19 11.09 -11.30 0.42
CA TYR A 19 11.48 -12.66 0.81
C TYR A 19 10.30 -13.51 1.28
N LEU A 20 9.17 -12.87 1.58
CA LEU A 20 7.93 -13.50 2.01
C LEU A 20 6.78 -13.09 1.08
N PRO A 21 5.65 -13.83 1.09
CA PRO A 21 4.51 -13.48 0.25
C PRO A 21 3.94 -12.10 0.58
N VAL A 22 3.40 -11.47 -0.46
CA VAL A 22 2.64 -10.22 -0.40
C VAL A 22 1.18 -10.54 -0.20
N TYR A 23 0.52 -9.74 0.62
CA TYR A 23 -0.89 -9.92 0.93
C TYR A 23 -1.69 -8.65 0.59
N PHE A 24 -2.68 -8.79 -0.28
CA PHE A 24 -3.61 -7.74 -0.65
C PHE A 24 -4.91 -7.91 0.13
N TYR A 25 -5.35 -6.86 0.82
CA TYR A 25 -6.56 -6.86 1.62
C TYR A 25 -7.53 -5.76 1.21
N GLY A 26 -8.79 -6.14 1.02
CA GLY A 26 -9.90 -5.22 0.82
C GLY A 26 -10.50 -4.81 2.16
N LEU A 27 -10.62 -3.51 2.40
CA LEU A 27 -11.20 -2.96 3.62
C LEU A 27 -12.66 -2.51 3.43
N PRO A 28 -13.48 -2.52 4.50
CA PRO A 28 -14.86 -2.03 4.42
C PRO A 28 -15.00 -0.55 4.03
N ASN A 29 -13.95 0.25 4.20
CA ASN A 29 -13.91 1.68 3.83
C ASN A 29 -13.51 1.92 2.37
N GLN A 30 -13.68 0.90 1.52
CA GLN A 30 -13.31 0.86 0.11
C GLN A 30 -11.81 0.88 -0.21
N LYS A 31 -10.93 0.95 0.78
CA LYS A 31 -9.47 0.99 0.54
C LYS A 31 -8.90 -0.42 0.35
N MET A 32 -7.77 -0.49 -0.34
CA MET A 32 -6.95 -1.70 -0.40
C MET A 32 -5.65 -1.49 0.38
N LEU A 33 -5.30 -2.48 1.20
CA LEU A 33 -4.01 -2.57 1.86
C LEU A 33 -3.13 -3.59 1.16
N VAL A 34 -1.83 -3.33 1.20
CA VAL A 34 -0.78 -4.26 0.80
C VAL A 34 0.11 -4.48 2.01
N LEU A 35 0.29 -5.73 2.40
CA LEU A 35 1.21 -6.16 3.45
C LEU A 35 2.37 -6.87 2.79
N TYR A 36 3.58 -6.40 3.08
CA TYR A 36 4.79 -6.94 2.48
C TYR A 36 6.00 -6.87 3.40
N THR A 37 7.04 -7.63 3.05
CA THR A 37 8.34 -7.53 3.73
C THR A 37 9.35 -6.74 2.91
N ARG A 38 10.25 -6.02 3.60
CA ARG A 38 11.41 -5.39 2.95
C ARG A 38 12.63 -5.41 3.86
N GLU A 39 13.81 -5.24 3.25
CA GLU A 39 15.03 -4.95 4.01
C GLU A 39 14.98 -3.51 4.55
N ARG A 40 15.38 -3.33 5.81
CA ARG A 40 15.57 -2.00 6.39
C ARG A 40 16.85 -1.36 5.83
N GLN A 41 16.74 -0.17 5.25
CA GLN A 41 17.87 0.56 4.64
C GLN A 41 18.87 1.18 5.65
N ASN A 42 18.52 1.27 6.94
CA ASN A 42 19.29 2.06 7.91
C ASN A 42 20.25 1.26 8.81
N ASP A 43 20.30 -0.07 8.72
CA ASP A 43 21.23 -0.87 9.52
C ASP A 43 22.52 -1.16 8.73
N LEU A 44 23.54 -0.31 8.92
CA LEU A 44 24.87 -0.45 8.32
C LEU A 44 25.61 -1.75 8.71
N VAL A 45 25.09 -2.49 9.70
CA VAL A 45 25.81 -3.62 10.33
C VAL A 45 25.08 -4.95 10.16
N ARG A 46 23.75 -4.96 9.95
CA ARG A 46 22.98 -6.20 9.72
C ARG A 46 21.73 -5.92 8.88
N LYS A 47 21.60 -6.61 7.75
CA LYS A 47 20.34 -6.70 7.01
C LYS A 47 19.26 -7.24 7.95
N SER A 48 18.25 -6.43 8.24
CA SER A 48 17.09 -6.79 9.05
C SER A 48 15.83 -6.61 8.23
N LEU A 49 14.82 -7.43 8.49
CA LEU A 49 13.54 -7.41 7.79
C LEU A 49 12.50 -6.69 8.63
N GLU A 50 11.59 -5.99 7.96
CA GLU A 50 10.40 -5.42 8.59
C GLU A 50 9.16 -5.72 7.76
N TRP A 51 8.03 -5.88 8.46
CA TRP A 51 6.72 -5.89 7.82
C TRP A 51 6.27 -4.47 7.55
N VAL A 52 5.76 -4.22 6.36
CA VAL A 52 5.18 -2.94 5.95
C VAL A 52 3.70 -3.14 5.70
N VAL A 53 2.88 -2.33 6.36
CA VAL A 53 1.48 -2.13 6.02
C VAL A 53 1.39 -0.87 5.19
N ALA A 54 0.93 -0.99 3.95
CA ALA A 54 0.83 0.12 3.01
C ALA A 54 -0.57 0.24 2.40
N ALA A 55 -0.97 1.45 2.03
CA ALA A 55 -2.11 1.67 1.17
C ALA A 55 -1.74 1.37 -0.29
N HIS A 56 -2.58 0.63 -1.00
CA HIS A 56 -2.51 0.56 -2.45
C HIS A 56 -3.01 1.89 -3.04
N LEU A 57 -2.28 2.47 -3.99
CA LEU A 57 -2.62 3.78 -4.54
C LEU A 57 -3.46 3.71 -5.82
N GLU A 58 -3.35 2.62 -6.59
CA GLU A 58 -4.07 2.46 -7.86
C GLU A 58 -5.39 1.70 -7.72
N PHE A 59 -5.41 0.65 -6.92
CA PHE A 59 -6.60 -0.16 -6.68
C PHE A 59 -7.27 0.12 -5.35
N ARG A 60 -8.59 -0.05 -5.36
CA ARG A 60 -9.48 0.03 -4.22
C ARG A 60 -10.48 -1.11 -4.30
N TYR A 61 -11.11 -1.47 -3.19
CA TYR A 61 -11.97 -2.65 -3.13
C TYR A 61 -13.39 -2.25 -2.76
N ASP A 62 -14.35 -2.42 -3.67
CA ASP A 62 -15.74 -2.22 -3.32
C ASP A 62 -16.26 -3.44 -2.54
N TYR A 63 -16.43 -3.22 -1.24
CA TYR A 63 -16.82 -4.25 -0.30
C TYR A 63 -18.26 -4.75 -0.54
N GLN A 64 -19.15 -3.90 -1.04
CA GLN A 64 -20.56 -4.24 -1.25
C GLN A 64 -20.75 -5.10 -2.50
N SER A 65 -20.14 -4.67 -3.61
CA SER A 65 -20.24 -5.37 -4.90
C SER A 65 -19.19 -6.47 -5.08
N ASN A 66 -18.20 -6.56 -4.17
CA ASN A 66 -17.15 -7.57 -4.20
C ASN A 66 -16.29 -7.51 -5.47
N VAL A 67 -15.98 -6.30 -5.93
CA VAL A 67 -15.13 -6.04 -7.10
C VAL A 67 -13.95 -5.16 -6.74
N ILE A 68 -12.92 -5.20 -7.58
CA ILE A 68 -11.76 -4.32 -7.47
C ILE A 68 -11.95 -3.19 -8.47
N LEU A 69 -11.71 -1.98 -8.02
CA LEU A 69 -11.82 -0.78 -8.84
C LEU A 69 -10.46 -0.10 -8.92
N ASP A 70 -10.12 0.47 -10.06
CA ASP A 70 -8.99 1.37 -10.16
C ASP A 70 -9.39 2.84 -9.89
N HIS A 71 -8.50 3.78 -10.22
CA HIS A 71 -8.74 5.21 -10.08
C HIS A 71 -9.71 5.78 -11.14
N GLU A 72 -9.91 5.10 -12.26
CA GLU A 72 -10.85 5.46 -13.33
C GLU A 72 -12.24 4.82 -13.12
N ASN A 73 -12.40 4.03 -12.05
CA ASN A 73 -13.58 3.22 -11.74
C ASN A 73 -13.80 2.06 -12.73
N GLN A 74 -12.76 1.64 -13.45
CA GLN A 74 -12.80 0.38 -14.17
C GLN A 74 -12.86 -0.76 -13.15
N SER A 75 -13.78 -1.69 -13.38
CA SER A 75 -13.96 -2.86 -12.53
C SER A 75 -13.13 -4.02 -13.06
N TYR A 76 -12.49 -4.71 -12.13
CA TYR A 76 -11.72 -5.92 -12.37
C TYR A 76 -12.27 -7.03 -11.51
N ASP A 77 -12.37 -8.22 -12.08
CA ASP A 77 -12.55 -9.41 -11.25
C ASP A 77 -11.25 -9.83 -10.56
N PHE A 78 -11.32 -10.87 -9.74
CA PHE A 78 -10.14 -11.32 -8.98
C PHE A 78 -9.07 -11.97 -9.86
N GLU A 79 -9.41 -12.63 -10.96
CA GLU A 79 -8.40 -13.25 -11.82
C GLU A 79 -7.68 -12.18 -12.66
N GLU A 80 -8.43 -11.25 -13.25
CA GLU A 80 -7.87 -10.09 -13.97
C GLU A 80 -6.94 -9.26 -13.08
N PHE A 81 -7.35 -9.02 -11.83
CA PHE A 81 -6.52 -8.32 -10.85
C PHE A 81 -5.21 -9.06 -10.54
N LYS A 82 -5.23 -10.39 -10.42
CA LYS A 82 -4.02 -11.18 -10.16
C LYS A 82 -3.03 -11.09 -11.31
N GLU A 83 -3.52 -11.21 -12.55
CA GLU A 83 -2.68 -11.09 -13.73
C GLU A 83 -2.06 -9.70 -13.81
N TYR A 84 -2.84 -8.66 -13.52
CA TYR A 84 -2.37 -7.27 -13.53
C TYR A 84 -1.31 -7.01 -12.45
N ILE A 85 -1.58 -7.41 -11.20
CA ILE A 85 -0.73 -7.07 -10.05
C ILE A 85 0.65 -7.76 -10.11
N ASP A 86 0.71 -8.96 -10.67
CA ASP A 86 1.96 -9.72 -10.81
C ASP A 86 2.84 -9.19 -11.96
N GLN A 87 2.27 -8.43 -12.90
CA GLN A 87 2.99 -7.90 -14.08
C GLN A 87 3.41 -6.43 -13.96
N MET A 88 2.81 -5.68 -13.05
CA MET A 88 3.01 -4.23 -12.96
C MET A 88 3.79 -3.79 -11.71
N GLN A 89 4.50 -2.68 -11.84
CA GLN A 89 5.15 -2.04 -10.70
C GLN A 89 4.10 -1.42 -9.78
N GLN A 90 4.08 -1.87 -8.52
CA GLN A 90 3.03 -1.50 -7.59
C GLN A 90 3.28 -0.16 -6.89
N ARG A 91 2.31 0.75 -6.99
CA ARG A 91 2.35 2.03 -6.28
C ARG A 91 1.71 1.91 -4.91
N THR A 92 2.53 1.97 -3.88
CA THR A 92 2.08 1.90 -2.48
C THR A 92 2.56 3.07 -1.65
N LYS A 93 1.81 3.38 -0.59
CA LYS A 93 2.20 4.35 0.45
C LYS A 93 2.30 3.64 1.79
N PRO A 94 3.51 3.47 2.35
CA PRO A 94 3.68 2.92 3.69
C PRO A 94 2.87 3.72 4.71
N LEU A 95 2.14 3.00 5.55
CA LEU A 95 1.33 3.56 6.61
C LEU A 95 1.96 3.25 7.97
N GLN A 96 2.43 2.02 8.14
CA GLN A 96 3.04 1.55 9.37
C GLN A 96 4.04 0.44 9.06
N THR A 97 5.08 0.32 9.87
CA THR A 97 6.02 -0.80 9.83
C THR A 97 6.04 -1.54 11.17
N TYR A 98 6.37 -2.83 11.12
CA TYR A 98 6.34 -3.71 12.29
C TYR A 98 7.60 -4.56 12.36
N GLY A 99 8.13 -4.63 13.58
CA GLY A 99 9.21 -5.53 13.95
C GLY A 99 10.56 -5.19 13.35
N THR A 100 11.52 -6.05 13.68
CA THR A 100 12.88 -6.06 13.14
C THR A 100 13.34 -7.50 13.25
N PHE A 101 13.25 -8.24 12.16
CA PHE A 101 13.44 -9.68 12.14
C PHE A 101 14.80 -10.04 11.56
N ARG A 102 15.40 -11.10 12.11
CA ARG A 102 16.71 -11.59 11.68
C ARG A 102 16.61 -12.46 10.43
N ASP A 103 15.50 -13.16 10.29
CA ASP A 103 15.24 -14.08 9.19
C ASP A 103 13.76 -14.15 8.84
N TRP A 104 13.45 -14.91 7.78
CA TRP A 104 12.11 -15.05 7.24
C TRP A 104 11.17 -15.84 8.16
N ALA A 105 11.70 -16.80 8.92
CA ALA A 105 10.90 -17.62 9.81
C ALA A 105 10.35 -16.79 10.98
N GLU A 106 11.19 -15.92 11.55
CA GLU A 106 10.78 -14.98 12.60
C GLU A 106 9.72 -13.99 12.09
N ALA A 107 9.93 -13.44 10.88
CA ALA A 107 8.98 -12.53 10.26
C ALA A 107 7.63 -13.21 9.93
N GLU A 108 7.64 -14.45 9.45
CA GLU A 108 6.44 -15.23 9.15
C GLU A 108 5.67 -15.57 10.44
N GLN A 109 6.36 -16.02 11.48
CA GLN A 109 5.75 -16.30 12.78
C GLN A 109 5.09 -15.05 13.38
N PHE A 110 5.75 -13.89 13.25
CA PHE A 110 5.16 -12.62 13.67
C PHE A 110 3.87 -12.32 12.91
N TYR A 111 3.88 -12.42 11.58
CA TYR A 111 2.69 -12.19 10.76
C TYR A 111 1.53 -13.11 11.15
N ASN A 112 1.79 -14.42 11.27
CA ASN A 112 0.76 -15.41 11.63
C ASN A 112 0.10 -15.11 12.98
N SER A 113 0.84 -14.50 13.90
CA SER A 113 0.35 -14.15 15.24
C SER A 113 -0.31 -12.76 15.30
N ASN A 114 0.02 -11.85 14.39
CA ASN A 114 -0.30 -10.42 14.50
C ASN A 114 -1.07 -9.84 13.31
N ALA A 115 -1.35 -10.59 12.25
CA ALA A 115 -1.99 -10.08 11.03
C ALA A 115 -3.30 -9.32 11.31
N SER A 116 -4.13 -9.81 12.24
CA SER A 116 -5.37 -9.13 12.63
C SER A 116 -5.15 -7.73 13.21
N GLN A 117 -4.07 -7.53 13.99
CA GLN A 117 -3.69 -6.25 14.56
C GLN A 117 -3.10 -5.33 13.48
N MET A 118 -2.29 -5.87 12.58
CA MET A 118 -1.70 -5.12 11.45
C MET A 118 -2.77 -4.56 10.51
N LEU A 119 -3.91 -5.23 10.40
CA LEU A 119 -5.06 -4.80 9.60
C LEU A 119 -5.99 -3.82 10.33
N HIS A 120 -5.83 -3.66 11.64
CA HIS A 120 -6.67 -2.80 12.47
C HIS A 120 -6.02 -1.41 12.64
N ASN A 121 -6.66 -0.38 12.08
CA ASN A 121 -6.27 1.04 12.21
C ASN A 121 -4.84 1.41 11.71
N PRO A 122 -4.47 1.15 10.46
CA PRO A 122 -3.15 1.49 9.94
C PRO A 122 -3.02 3.00 9.59
N GLY A 123 -3.40 3.91 10.49
CA GLY A 123 -3.04 5.33 10.34
C GLY A 123 -3.64 6.06 9.13
N PHE A 124 -4.79 5.66 8.62
CA PHE A 124 -5.58 6.43 7.63
C PHE A 124 -6.15 7.74 8.24
N THR A 125 -5.29 8.61 8.75
CA THR A 125 -5.68 9.93 9.24
C THR A 125 -5.73 10.91 8.06
N ALA A 126 -6.78 11.72 8.01
CA ALA A 126 -7.17 12.58 6.87
C ALA A 126 -6.12 13.61 6.39
N LYS A 127 -4.94 13.71 7.03
CA LYS A 127 -3.86 14.62 6.62
C LYS A 127 -3.00 14.12 5.45
N THR A 128 -3.18 12.88 4.98
CA THR A 128 -2.30 12.29 3.95
C THR A 128 -2.90 12.16 2.55
N MET A 129 -4.10 12.69 2.32
CA MET A 129 -4.68 12.83 0.98
C MET A 129 -4.78 14.31 0.63
N SER A 130 -3.65 14.93 0.28
CA SER A 130 -3.72 16.12 -0.56
C SER A 130 -4.21 15.65 -1.93
N PRO A 131 -5.31 16.20 -2.47
CA PRO A 131 -5.65 15.95 -3.86
C PRO A 131 -4.50 16.46 -4.72
N LEU A 132 -4.14 15.71 -5.76
CA LEU A 132 -3.24 16.16 -6.82
C LEU A 132 -3.86 17.41 -7.46
N THR A 133 -3.56 18.59 -6.91
CA THR A 133 -3.84 19.84 -7.59
C THR A 133 -2.95 19.89 -8.81
N HIS A 134 -3.60 19.71 -9.96
CA HIS A 134 -3.05 19.94 -11.26
C HIS A 134 -2.34 21.30 -11.25
N GLY A 135 -1.04 21.29 -11.56
CA GLY A 135 -0.27 22.51 -11.78
C GLY A 135 -0.78 23.20 -13.04
N ILE A 136 -1.74 24.10 -12.89
CA ILE A 136 -2.07 25.09 -13.91
C ILE A 136 -1.00 26.18 -13.80
N TRP A 137 -0.07 26.16 -14.75
CA TRP A 137 0.87 27.25 -14.97
C TRP A 137 0.09 28.51 -15.41
N THR A 138 0.03 29.53 -14.55
CA THR A 138 -0.32 30.87 -15.00
C THR A 138 0.96 31.65 -15.29
N LYS A 139 1.10 32.04 -16.56
CA LYS A 139 2.15 32.91 -17.09
C LYS A 139 2.23 34.20 -16.27
N GLY A 140 3.43 34.53 -15.81
CA GLY A 140 3.73 35.86 -15.28
C GLY A 140 3.63 36.91 -16.38
N GLN A 141 2.84 37.95 -16.13
CA GLN A 141 2.98 39.23 -16.82
C GLN A 141 3.39 40.31 -15.80
N HIS A 142 4.58 40.84 -16.05
CA HIS A 142 5.03 42.22 -15.83
C HIS A 142 4.61 42.99 -14.57
N GLY A 143 5.63 43.29 -13.76
CA GLY A 143 5.97 44.67 -13.38
C GLY A 143 5.47 45.14 -12.01
N GLN A 144 6.37 45.26 -11.02
CA GLN A 144 7.03 46.54 -10.69
C GLN A 144 8.09 46.31 -9.59
N GLN A 145 9.18 47.08 -9.68
CA GLN A 145 10.41 47.04 -8.88
C GLN A 145 10.26 47.61 -7.47
N VAL A 146 11.13 47.20 -6.53
CA VAL A 146 11.83 48.13 -5.61
C VAL A 146 13.26 47.62 -5.31
N LYS A 147 14.23 48.56 -5.38
CA LYS A 147 15.65 48.58 -4.92
C LYS A 147 15.90 47.82 -3.61
N VAL A 148 17.05 47.20 -3.33
CA VAL A 148 18.47 47.55 -3.61
C VAL A 148 19.23 46.30 -4.02
#